data_AF-A0A7K1XWE6-F1
#
_entry.id   AF-A0A7K1XWE6-F1
#
_cell.length_a   1.000
_cell.length_b   1.000
_cell.length_c   1.000
_cell.angle_alpha   90.00
_cell.angle_beta   90.00
_cell.angle_gamma   90.00
#
_symmetry.space_group_name_H-M   'P 1'
#
loop_
_entity.id
_entity.type
_entity.pdbx_description
1 polymer ?
#
loop_
_entity_poly.entity_id
_entity_poly.type
_entity_poly.pdbx_seq_one_letter_code
_entity_poly.pdbx_strand_id
1 'polypeptide(L)'
;MKNVFAVIMAGGIGSRFWPISRTSHPKQFIDILGTGRTLIQSTYDRFKKLIPEENIYIVTNEIYTGIIKEQLPGITDQQILAEPVMRNTAPCIAYACHKIYVSNPDAAIVVAPSDHLITDPEEFLKNISASLEAAIEHNCLITLGIKPSRPDTGYGYIQYASKTLNENFHKVKTFTEKPGIELAKTFIQSGDFLWNAGIFVWSVKAILKAFENYLPEMNDIFKEGEGSYNTPNEQTFIQNAYYQCTNISIDYGIMEKADNVYVLPTDFGWSDLGTWASVYELTEKDYVGNAVIPSDKVIMYDSSNCMVNVPSNKLVILKGLHDYIVVEANNTLMICPKDQEQNVKQVVADVKSKFGVEFI
;
A
#
# COMPACT_ATOMS: atom_id res chain seq x y z
N MET A 1 9.82 3.33 -23.00
CA MET A 1 9.78 3.13 -21.54
C MET A 1 10.77 4.00 -20.75
N LYS A 2 11.74 4.72 -21.36
CA LYS A 2 12.68 5.60 -20.61
C LYS A 2 12.00 6.69 -19.76
N ASN A 3 10.81 7.12 -20.15
CA ASN A 3 10.04 8.13 -19.43
C ASN A 3 9.06 7.54 -18.41
N VAL A 4 9.08 6.22 -18.18
CA VAL A 4 8.18 5.58 -17.21
C VAL A 4 8.92 5.45 -15.89
N PHE A 5 8.26 5.83 -14.80
CA PHE A 5 8.77 5.78 -13.44
C PHE A 5 7.78 5.05 -12.53
N ALA A 6 8.30 4.37 -11.51
CA ALA A 6 7.51 3.83 -10.41
C ALA A 6 7.84 4.57 -9.12
N VAL A 7 6.81 4.90 -8.36
CA VAL A 7 6.92 5.46 -7.01
C VAL A 7 6.24 4.47 -6.06
N ILE A 8 7.05 3.76 -5.28
CA ILE A 8 6.58 2.79 -4.31
C ILE A 8 6.49 3.47 -2.94
N MET A 9 5.29 3.54 -2.38
CA MET A 9 5.03 4.15 -1.08
C MET A 9 5.24 3.14 0.04
N ALA A 10 6.22 3.39 0.91
CA ALA A 10 6.67 2.51 1.99
C ALA A 10 6.67 3.21 3.36
N GLY A 11 5.68 4.06 3.63
CA GLY A 11 5.51 4.77 4.90
C GLY A 11 4.54 4.09 5.89
N GLY A 12 3.79 3.07 5.49
CA GLY A 12 2.84 2.37 6.36
C GLY A 12 3.54 1.64 7.51
N ILE A 13 2.92 1.59 8.70
CA ILE A 13 3.42 0.81 9.85
C ILE A 13 2.82 -0.62 9.85
N GLY A 14 1.54 -0.75 9.48
CA GLY A 14 0.84 -2.04 9.51
C GLY A 14 0.51 -2.54 10.92
N SER A 15 0.05 -1.66 11.82
CA SER A 15 -0.14 -1.95 13.26
C SER A 15 -1.12 -3.10 13.60
N ARG A 16 -1.91 -3.58 12.64
CA ARG A 16 -2.83 -4.71 12.81
C ARG A 16 -2.14 -6.07 12.83
N PHE A 17 -0.88 -6.13 12.37
CA PHE A 17 -0.06 -7.35 12.39
C PHE A 17 0.80 -7.50 13.64
N TRP A 18 0.60 -6.66 14.66
CA TRP A 18 1.24 -6.88 15.95
C TRP A 18 0.91 -8.30 16.45
N PRO A 19 1.88 -9.06 17.00
CA PRO A 19 3.24 -8.65 17.38
C PRO A 19 4.32 -8.73 16.29
N ILE A 20 3.97 -9.12 15.07
CA ILE A 20 4.91 -9.26 13.96
C ILE A 20 5.41 -7.89 13.48
N SER A 21 4.49 -6.98 13.16
CA SER A 21 4.86 -5.61 12.83
C SER A 21 5.14 -4.80 14.09
N ARG A 22 6.18 -3.96 14.00
CA ARG A 22 6.53 -2.95 14.99
C ARG A 22 6.76 -1.62 14.30
N THR A 23 6.77 -0.54 15.08
CA THR A 23 7.12 0.79 14.57
C THR A 23 8.52 0.78 13.95
N SER A 24 9.48 0.05 14.53
CA SER A 24 10.83 -0.07 13.97
C SER A 24 10.93 -1.00 12.76
N HIS A 25 9.98 -1.92 12.59
CA HIS A 25 9.98 -2.91 11.49
C HIS A 25 8.55 -3.13 10.96
N PRO A 26 8.07 -2.22 10.10
CA PRO A 26 6.73 -2.30 9.51
C PRO A 26 6.45 -3.50 8.62
N LYS A 27 5.16 -3.74 8.38
CA LYS A 27 4.62 -4.85 7.57
C LYS A 27 5.30 -5.05 6.21
N GLN A 28 5.62 -3.98 5.48
CA GLN A 28 6.22 -4.08 4.14
C GLN A 28 7.57 -4.79 4.14
N PHE A 29 8.27 -4.84 5.28
CA PHE A 29 9.57 -5.49 5.47
C PHE A 29 9.47 -6.90 6.03
N ILE A 30 8.28 -7.50 5.98
CA ILE A 30 7.99 -8.79 6.60
C ILE A 30 7.47 -9.75 5.54
N ASP A 31 8.02 -10.96 5.55
CA ASP A 31 7.49 -12.10 4.80
C ASP A 31 6.33 -12.75 5.58
N ILE A 32 5.18 -12.09 5.54
CA ILE A 32 3.98 -12.54 6.26
C ILE A 32 3.48 -13.89 5.77
N LEU A 33 3.73 -14.21 4.50
CA LEU A 33 3.23 -15.41 3.83
C LEU A 33 4.23 -16.58 3.88
N GLY A 34 5.44 -16.38 4.42
CA GLY A 34 6.48 -17.41 4.46
C GLY A 34 7.02 -17.82 3.08
N THR A 35 6.96 -16.91 2.11
CA THR A 35 7.34 -17.14 0.70
C THR A 35 8.84 -16.96 0.42
N GLY A 36 9.60 -16.47 1.41
CA GLY A 36 10.99 -16.06 1.29
C GLY A 36 11.17 -14.64 0.73
N ARG A 37 10.08 -13.90 0.50
CA ARG A 37 10.11 -12.52 -0.01
C ARG A 37 9.20 -11.62 0.81
N THR A 38 9.69 -10.42 1.13
CA THR A 38 8.87 -9.39 1.76
C THR A 38 7.94 -8.72 0.74
N LEU A 39 6.93 -7.99 1.22
CA LEU A 39 5.97 -7.33 0.34
C LEU A 39 6.63 -6.22 -0.49
N ILE A 40 7.57 -5.47 0.10
CA ILE A 40 8.31 -4.45 -0.66
C ILE A 40 9.21 -5.08 -1.73
N GLN A 41 9.87 -6.19 -1.43
CA GLN A 41 10.69 -6.93 -2.41
C GLN A 41 9.82 -7.43 -3.55
N SER A 42 8.67 -8.03 -3.23
CA SER A 42 7.72 -8.52 -4.24
C SER A 42 7.18 -7.39 -5.12
N THR A 43 6.92 -6.22 -4.54
CA THR A 43 6.48 -5.03 -5.28
C THR A 43 7.59 -4.49 -6.19
N TYR A 44 8.81 -4.36 -5.67
CA TYR A 44 9.98 -3.91 -6.43
C TYR A 44 10.28 -4.86 -7.60
N ASP A 45 10.38 -6.17 -7.34
CA ASP A 45 10.65 -7.21 -8.33
C ASP A 45 9.59 -7.25 -9.44
N ARG A 46 8.33 -6.93 -9.11
CA ARG A 46 7.25 -6.80 -10.09
C ARG A 46 7.51 -5.63 -11.03
N PHE A 47 7.78 -4.43 -10.50
CA PHE A 47 8.00 -3.25 -11.33
C PHE A 47 9.28 -3.32 -12.16
N LYS A 48 10.35 -3.98 -11.67
CA LYS A 48 11.59 -4.22 -12.41
C LYS A 48 11.40 -4.93 -13.75
N LYS A 49 10.32 -5.70 -13.90
CA LYS A 49 10.01 -6.40 -15.17
C LYS A 49 9.54 -5.45 -16.27
N LEU A 50 9.08 -4.25 -15.92
CA LEU A 50 8.50 -3.27 -16.85
C LEU A 50 9.27 -1.94 -16.88
N ILE A 51 9.85 -1.53 -15.74
CA ILE A 51 10.43 -0.21 -15.53
C ILE A 51 11.93 -0.37 -15.24
N PRO A 52 12.82 0.40 -15.90
CA PRO A 52 14.25 0.40 -15.59
C PRO A 52 14.49 0.66 -14.09
N GLU A 53 15.45 -0.04 -13.49
CA GLU A 53 15.66 0.01 -12.04
C GLU A 53 15.92 1.45 -11.56
N GLU A 54 16.69 2.23 -12.32
CA GLU A 54 17.01 3.63 -12.05
C GLU A 54 15.78 4.57 -12.01
N ASN A 55 14.65 4.12 -12.56
CA ASN A 55 13.38 4.85 -12.59
C ASN A 55 12.39 4.36 -11.51
N ILE A 56 12.80 3.46 -10.62
CA ILE A 56 11.98 3.01 -9.49
C ILE A 56 12.44 3.74 -8.23
N TYR A 57 11.51 4.49 -7.64
CA TYR A 57 11.71 5.34 -6.48
C TYR A 57 10.93 4.76 -5.31
N ILE A 58 11.52 4.79 -4.12
CA ILE A 58 10.89 4.38 -2.87
C ILE A 58 10.70 5.62 -2.01
N VAL A 59 9.46 5.95 -1.66
CA VAL A 59 9.16 7.02 -0.71
C VAL A 59 8.88 6.38 0.64
N THR A 60 9.63 6.76 1.67
CA THR A 60 9.54 6.12 2.99
C THR A 60 9.94 7.10 4.08
N ASN A 61 9.66 6.78 5.35
CA ASN A 61 10.19 7.58 6.45
C ASN A 61 11.72 7.43 6.57
N GLU A 62 12.41 8.51 6.94
CA GLU A 62 13.88 8.55 7.03
C GLU A 62 14.47 7.44 7.93
N ILE A 63 13.74 6.99 8.96
CA ILE A 63 14.19 5.91 9.86
C ILE A 63 14.28 4.56 9.15
N TYR A 64 13.58 4.35 8.03
CA TYR A 64 13.57 3.08 7.30
C TYR A 64 14.58 3.04 6.16
N THR A 65 15.31 4.12 5.89
CA THR A 65 16.28 4.21 4.78
C THR A 65 17.32 3.08 4.80
N GLY A 66 17.82 2.72 6.00
CA GLY A 66 18.73 1.57 6.18
C GLY A 66 18.07 0.25 5.79
N ILE A 67 16.85 0.00 6.28
CA ILE A 67 16.09 -1.22 5.99
C ILE A 67 15.79 -1.33 4.48
N ILE A 68 15.48 -0.22 3.81
CA ILE A 68 15.27 -0.22 2.35
C ILE A 68 16.52 -0.72 1.61
N LYS A 69 17.71 -0.24 1.98
CA LYS A 69 18.96 -0.66 1.34
C LYS A 69 19.27 -2.13 1.58
N GLU A 70 18.94 -2.65 2.76
CA GLU A 70 19.06 -4.08 3.08
C GLU A 70 18.06 -4.92 2.27
N GLN A 71 16.81 -4.46 2.17
CA GLN A 71 15.72 -5.17 1.49
C GLN A 71 15.87 -5.16 -0.03
N LEU A 72 16.38 -4.08 -0.61
CA LEU A 72 16.48 -3.85 -2.05
C LEU A 72 17.94 -3.58 -2.48
N PRO A 73 18.80 -4.61 -2.53
CA PRO A 73 20.18 -4.44 -2.97
C PRO A 73 20.27 -3.82 -4.37
N GLY A 74 21.04 -2.73 -4.51
CA GLY A 74 21.23 -2.02 -5.77
C GLY A 74 20.47 -0.70 -5.88
N ILE A 75 19.53 -0.41 -4.97
CA ILE A 75 18.90 0.90 -4.92
C ILE A 75 19.90 1.98 -4.45
N THR A 76 19.86 3.15 -5.07
CA THR A 76 20.73 4.28 -4.73
C THR A 76 20.06 5.26 -3.76
N ASP A 77 20.86 6.09 -3.08
CA ASP A 77 20.35 7.15 -2.20
C ASP A 77 19.41 8.13 -2.92
N GLN A 78 19.62 8.35 -4.22
CA GLN A 78 18.76 9.25 -4.99
C GLN A 78 17.36 8.68 -5.25
N GLN A 79 17.20 7.36 -5.21
CA GLN A 79 15.92 6.68 -5.39
C GLN A 79 15.14 6.52 -4.08
N ILE A 80 15.78 6.76 -2.92
CA ILE A 80 15.12 6.69 -1.62
C ILE A 80 14.74 8.11 -1.19
N LEU A 81 13.44 8.39 -1.20
CA LEU A 81 12.86 9.68 -0.84
C LEU A 81 12.47 9.62 0.64
N ALA A 82 13.34 10.16 1.48
CA ALA A 82 13.29 10.05 2.93
C ALA A 82 12.41 11.15 3.55
N GLU A 83 11.18 10.79 3.91
CA GLU A 83 10.22 11.65 4.58
C GLU A 83 10.61 11.84 6.06
N PRO A 84 10.73 13.09 6.55
CA PRO A 84 11.08 13.35 7.96
C PRO A 84 9.92 13.03 8.91
N VAL A 85 8.68 13.13 8.43
CA VAL A 85 7.46 12.90 9.21
C VAL A 85 6.35 12.36 8.31
N MET A 86 5.51 11.50 8.86
CA MET A 86 4.37 10.94 8.14
C MET A 86 3.28 12.01 7.93
N ARG A 87 2.96 12.32 6.68
CA ARG A 87 1.90 13.27 6.29
C ARG A 87 0.89 12.70 5.29
N ASN A 88 0.74 11.37 5.27
CA ASN A 88 -0.15 10.62 4.38
C ASN A 88 0.27 10.72 2.89
N THR A 89 -0.54 10.25 1.96
CA THR A 89 -0.08 9.97 0.58
C THR A 89 0.08 11.20 -0.31
N ALA A 90 -0.60 12.33 -0.07
CA ALA A 90 -0.47 13.48 -0.96
C ALA A 90 0.92 14.14 -0.92
N PRO A 91 1.52 14.46 0.26
CA PRO A 91 2.88 14.99 0.32
C PRO A 91 3.93 14.01 -0.22
N CYS A 92 3.79 12.72 0.10
CA CYS A 92 4.62 11.64 -0.43
C CYS A 92 4.66 11.66 -1.97
N ILE A 93 3.49 11.76 -2.60
CA ILE A 93 3.35 11.80 -4.06
C ILE A 93 3.85 13.13 -4.64
N ALA A 94 3.55 14.25 -3.98
CA ALA A 94 4.02 15.58 -4.41
C ALA A 94 5.55 15.62 -4.45
N TYR A 95 6.23 15.19 -3.38
CA TYR A 95 7.69 15.11 -3.33
C TYR A 95 8.23 14.30 -4.51
N ALA A 96 7.75 13.07 -4.71
CA ALA A 96 8.21 12.22 -5.80
C ALA A 96 7.97 12.85 -7.18
N CYS A 97 6.78 13.42 -7.41
CA CYS A 97 6.43 14.01 -8.70
C CYS A 97 7.25 15.28 -9.00
N HIS A 98 7.47 16.17 -8.03
CA HIS A 98 8.31 17.35 -8.22
C HIS A 98 9.77 16.97 -8.48
N LYS A 99 10.32 16.00 -7.73
CA LYS A 99 11.69 15.49 -7.96
C LYS A 99 11.85 14.88 -9.35
N ILE A 100 10.91 14.02 -9.76
CA ILE A 100 10.93 13.36 -11.08
C ILE A 100 10.76 14.41 -12.19
N TYR A 101 9.87 15.39 -12.02
CA TYR A 101 9.63 16.45 -13.00
C TYR A 101 10.88 17.24 -13.36
N VAL A 102 11.70 17.59 -12.35
CA VAL A 102 12.97 18.33 -12.56
C VAL A 102 13.92 17.54 -13.48
N SER A 103 13.96 16.22 -13.37
CA SER A 103 14.82 15.36 -14.18
C SER A 103 14.19 14.94 -15.51
N ASN A 104 12.87 14.78 -15.54
CA ASN A 104 12.12 14.32 -16.71
C ASN A 104 10.69 14.92 -16.74
N PRO A 105 10.49 16.06 -17.44
CA PRO A 105 9.18 16.69 -17.58
C PRO A 105 8.15 15.86 -18.35
N ASP A 106 8.58 14.85 -19.10
CA ASP A 106 7.72 13.97 -19.90
C ASP A 106 7.45 12.63 -19.20
N ALA A 107 7.73 12.55 -17.90
CA ALA A 107 7.54 11.34 -17.12
C ALA A 107 6.08 10.89 -17.07
N ALA A 108 5.87 9.58 -17.20
CA ALA A 108 4.65 8.89 -16.80
C ALA A 108 4.95 8.06 -15.55
N ILE A 109 4.12 8.18 -14.54
CA ILE A 109 4.39 7.69 -13.20
C ILE A 109 3.29 6.70 -12.82
N VAL A 110 3.69 5.52 -12.36
CA VAL A 110 2.84 4.64 -11.56
C VAL A 110 3.20 4.81 -10.09
N VAL A 111 2.20 5.08 -9.26
CA VAL A 111 2.32 5.11 -7.80
C VAL A 111 1.67 3.86 -7.24
N ALA A 112 2.37 3.13 -6.38
CA ALA A 112 1.87 1.89 -5.79
C ALA A 112 2.26 1.75 -4.32
N PRO A 113 1.39 1.18 -3.47
CA PRO A 113 1.75 0.81 -2.10
C PRO A 113 2.74 -0.36 -2.10
N SER A 114 3.67 -0.35 -1.15
CA SER A 114 4.69 -1.40 -0.97
C SER A 114 4.17 -2.68 -0.32
N ASP A 115 2.97 -2.65 0.26
CA ASP A 115 2.46 -3.66 1.19
C ASP A 115 1.23 -4.41 0.67
N HIS A 116 1.00 -4.40 -0.64
CA HIS A 116 -0.07 -5.15 -1.29
C HIS A 116 0.41 -6.49 -1.82
N LEU A 117 -0.44 -7.50 -1.71
CA LEU A 117 -0.30 -8.77 -2.42
C LEU A 117 -1.03 -8.69 -3.75
N ILE A 118 -0.40 -9.23 -4.78
CA ILE A 118 -0.96 -9.38 -6.13
C ILE A 118 -0.49 -10.74 -6.61
N THR A 119 -1.43 -11.68 -6.79
CA THR A 119 -1.15 -13.08 -7.13
C THR A 119 -1.01 -13.34 -8.62
N ASP A 120 -1.46 -12.42 -9.48
CA ASP A 120 -1.22 -12.45 -10.93
C ASP A 120 -0.37 -11.24 -11.36
N PRO A 121 0.98 -11.36 -11.31
CA PRO A 121 1.86 -10.28 -11.73
C PRO A 121 1.79 -9.95 -13.22
N GLU A 122 1.42 -10.90 -14.08
CA GLU A 122 1.40 -10.68 -15.54
C GLU A 122 0.20 -9.82 -15.93
N GLU A 123 -0.98 -10.16 -15.44
CA GLU A 123 -2.19 -9.35 -15.66
C GLU A 123 -2.05 -7.97 -15.01
N PHE A 124 -1.41 -7.88 -13.84
CA PHE A 124 -1.08 -6.59 -13.23
C PHE A 124 -0.21 -5.71 -14.17
N LEU A 125 0.89 -6.23 -14.70
CA LEU A 125 1.80 -5.45 -15.54
C LEU A 125 1.16 -5.03 -16.86
N LYS A 126 0.28 -5.86 -17.42
CA LYS A 126 -0.54 -5.53 -18.59
C LYS A 126 -1.47 -4.36 -18.28
N ASN A 127 -2.16 -4.38 -17.14
CA ASN A 127 -3.05 -3.30 -16.70
C ASN A 127 -2.29 -1.99 -16.41
N ILE A 128 -1.10 -2.07 -15.83
CA ILE A 128 -0.21 -0.90 -15.66
C ILE A 128 0.23 -0.33 -17.00
N SER A 129 0.61 -1.18 -17.95
CA SER A 129 1.04 -0.73 -19.28
C SER A 129 -0.09 -0.01 -20.02
N ALA A 130 -1.29 -0.59 -20.03
CA ALA A 130 -2.47 0.04 -20.63
C ALA A 130 -2.82 1.38 -19.95
N SER A 131 -2.71 1.43 -18.62
CA SER A 131 -2.96 2.66 -17.85
C SER A 131 -1.93 3.75 -18.15
N LEU A 132 -0.65 3.40 -18.30
CA LEU A 132 0.40 4.36 -18.67
C LEU A 132 0.14 4.95 -20.05
N GLU A 133 -0.22 4.11 -21.03
CA GLU A 133 -0.56 4.56 -22.38
C GLU A 133 -1.75 5.53 -22.38
N ALA A 134 -2.85 5.16 -21.70
CA ALA A 134 -4.05 5.99 -21.62
C ALA A 134 -3.80 7.31 -20.87
N ALA A 135 -3.04 7.29 -19.78
CA ALA A 135 -2.70 8.48 -19.01
C ALA A 135 -1.91 9.51 -19.83
N ILE A 136 -0.97 9.03 -20.67
CA ILE A 136 -0.15 9.87 -21.54
C ILE A 136 -1.00 10.44 -22.68
N GLU A 137 -1.77 9.59 -23.37
CA GLU A 137 -2.55 9.98 -24.55
C GLU A 137 -3.65 10.99 -24.20
N HIS A 138 -4.34 10.80 -23.07
CA HIS A 138 -5.55 11.56 -22.73
C HIS A 138 -5.38 12.55 -21.58
N ASN A 139 -4.16 12.70 -21.04
CA ASN A 139 -3.84 13.60 -19.95
C ASN A 139 -4.80 13.43 -18.74
N CYS A 140 -4.95 12.19 -18.29
CA CYS A 140 -5.89 11.80 -17.25
C CYS A 140 -5.19 11.17 -16.03
N LEU A 141 -5.91 11.15 -14.91
CA LEU A 141 -5.49 10.48 -13.68
C LEU A 141 -6.20 9.14 -13.61
N ILE A 142 -5.46 8.04 -13.59
CA ILE A 142 -6.01 6.69 -13.62
C ILE A 142 -5.80 6.03 -12.25
N THR A 143 -6.80 5.29 -11.79
CA THR A 143 -6.68 4.35 -10.68
C THR A 143 -7.09 2.95 -11.10
N LEU A 144 -6.61 1.92 -10.39
CA LEU A 144 -7.04 0.54 -10.58
C LEU A 144 -8.17 0.20 -9.60
N GLY A 145 -9.28 -0.29 -10.14
CA GLY A 145 -10.45 -0.69 -9.37
C GLY A 145 -10.57 -2.21 -9.29
N ILE A 146 -10.69 -2.75 -8.09
CA ILE A 146 -10.87 -4.20 -7.87
C ILE A 146 -12.35 -4.50 -7.68
N LYS A 147 -12.85 -5.57 -8.29
CA LYS A 147 -14.24 -6.00 -8.08
C LYS A 147 -14.45 -6.41 -6.61
N PRO A 148 -15.37 -5.77 -5.87
CA PRO A 148 -15.62 -6.12 -4.48
C PRO A 148 -16.20 -7.53 -4.35
N SER A 149 -15.63 -8.33 -3.46
CA SER A 149 -16.15 -9.66 -3.11
C SER A 149 -16.93 -9.70 -1.79
N ARG A 150 -16.82 -8.63 -0.98
CA ARG A 150 -17.48 -8.50 0.33
C ARG A 150 -17.66 -7.02 0.72
N PRO A 151 -18.61 -6.66 1.60
CA PRO A 151 -18.79 -5.28 2.05
C PRO A 151 -17.71 -4.87 3.05
N ASP A 152 -16.52 -4.53 2.55
CA ASP A 152 -15.36 -4.19 3.37
C ASP A 152 -15.39 -2.71 3.79
N THR A 153 -15.38 -2.42 5.09
CA THR A 153 -15.39 -1.04 5.60
C THR A 153 -13.98 -0.43 5.70
N GLY A 154 -12.94 -1.22 5.41
CA GLY A 154 -11.55 -0.81 5.44
C GLY A 154 -11.05 -0.17 4.14
N TYR A 155 -11.80 -0.32 3.04
CA TYR A 155 -11.39 0.13 1.70
C TYR A 155 -12.13 1.37 1.23
N GLY A 156 -11.49 2.11 0.32
CA GLY A 156 -12.18 3.10 -0.51
C GLY A 156 -12.99 2.43 -1.62
N TYR A 157 -14.11 3.03 -1.97
CA TYR A 157 -14.98 2.60 -3.06
C TYR A 157 -15.01 3.67 -4.16
N ILE A 158 -15.01 3.21 -5.41
CA ILE A 158 -15.01 4.03 -6.62
C ILE A 158 -16.28 3.73 -7.38
N GLN A 159 -17.19 4.70 -7.45
CA GLN A 159 -18.31 4.61 -8.37
C GLN A 159 -17.86 5.03 -9.76
N TYR A 160 -18.24 4.28 -10.79
CA TYR A 160 -17.87 4.61 -12.16
C TYR A 160 -19.09 4.81 -13.07
N ALA A 161 -18.86 5.51 -14.19
CA ALA A 161 -19.85 5.74 -15.22
C ALA A 161 -19.73 4.71 -16.35
N SER A 162 -20.84 4.49 -17.05
CA SER A 162 -20.85 3.71 -18.29
C SER A 162 -20.05 4.37 -19.42
N LYS A 163 -19.78 5.68 -19.32
CA LYS A 163 -18.92 6.38 -20.27
C LYS A 163 -17.47 5.90 -20.09
N THR A 164 -16.91 5.35 -21.15
CA THR A 164 -15.54 4.85 -21.20
C THR A 164 -14.65 5.73 -22.07
N LEU A 165 -13.37 5.72 -21.72
CA LEU A 165 -12.25 6.12 -22.54
C LEU A 165 -11.60 4.82 -23.06
N ASN A 166 -11.38 4.73 -24.37
CA ASN A 166 -10.78 3.56 -25.03
C ASN A 166 -11.40 2.21 -24.59
N GLU A 167 -12.72 2.18 -24.40
CA GLU A 167 -13.55 1.03 -24.01
C GLU A 167 -13.29 0.41 -22.61
N ASN A 168 -12.10 0.58 -22.04
CA ASN A 168 -11.68 -0.07 -20.80
C ASN A 168 -11.64 0.85 -19.56
N PHE A 169 -11.46 2.16 -19.77
CA PHE A 169 -11.26 3.11 -18.68
C PHE A 169 -12.57 3.85 -18.41
N HIS A 170 -13.18 3.60 -17.25
CA HIS A 170 -14.45 4.22 -16.91
C HIS A 170 -14.25 5.55 -16.20
N LYS A 171 -15.07 6.55 -16.54
CA LYS A 171 -15.05 7.82 -15.84
C LYS A 171 -15.45 7.61 -14.38
N VAL A 172 -14.66 8.11 -13.43
CA VAL A 172 -15.05 8.08 -12.01
C VAL A 172 -16.15 9.12 -11.76
N LYS A 173 -17.20 8.69 -11.06
CA LYS A 173 -18.32 9.56 -10.62
C LYS A 173 -18.08 10.10 -9.22
N THR A 174 -17.69 9.22 -8.30
CA THR A 174 -17.41 9.58 -6.92
C THR A 174 -16.46 8.57 -6.29
N PHE A 175 -15.69 9.05 -5.33
CA PHE A 175 -14.96 8.24 -4.37
C PHE A 175 -15.70 8.26 -3.03
N THR A 176 -15.61 7.17 -2.31
CA THR A 176 -16.10 7.09 -0.93
C THR A 176 -15.12 6.27 -0.12
N GLU A 177 -14.34 6.94 0.72
CA GLU A 177 -13.35 6.29 1.57
C GLU A 177 -14.01 5.66 2.81
N LYS A 178 -13.77 4.36 3.03
CA LYS A 178 -14.13 3.61 4.24
C LYS A 178 -15.59 3.81 4.68
N PRO A 179 -16.58 3.44 3.82
CA PRO A 179 -17.99 3.57 4.15
C PRO A 179 -18.39 2.68 5.34
N GLY A 180 -19.48 3.04 6.01
CA GLY A 180 -20.13 2.15 6.99
C GLY A 180 -20.68 0.88 6.34
N ILE A 181 -20.86 -0.18 7.14
CA ILE A 181 -21.21 -1.52 6.64
C ILE A 181 -22.49 -1.56 5.78
N GLU A 182 -23.52 -0.79 6.13
CA GLU A 182 -24.77 -0.76 5.37
C GLU A 182 -24.57 -0.12 3.98
N LEU A 183 -23.78 0.95 3.91
CA LEU A 183 -23.46 1.60 2.64
C LEU A 183 -22.57 0.70 1.76
N ALA A 184 -21.59 0.01 2.36
CA ALA A 184 -20.76 -0.96 1.66
C ALA A 184 -21.59 -2.12 1.06
N LYS A 185 -22.63 -2.60 1.77
CA LYS A 185 -23.58 -3.58 1.21
C LYS A 185 -24.32 -3.03 0.01
N THR A 186 -24.83 -1.79 0.09
CA THR A 186 -25.53 -1.13 -1.02
C THR A 186 -24.61 -0.97 -2.24
N PHE A 187 -23.35 -0.60 -2.04
CA PHE A 187 -22.36 -0.44 -3.13
C PHE A 187 -22.14 -1.74 -3.90
N ILE A 188 -22.10 -2.88 -3.21
CA ILE A 188 -21.90 -4.18 -3.86
C ILE A 188 -23.17 -4.62 -4.58
N GLN A 189 -24.33 -4.40 -3.97
CA GLN A 189 -25.62 -4.74 -4.56
C GLN A 189 -25.89 -3.95 -5.85
N SER A 190 -25.43 -2.69 -5.95
CA SER A 190 -25.62 -1.92 -7.17
C SER A 190 -24.75 -2.40 -8.33
N GLY A 191 -23.60 -3.00 -8.06
CA GLY A 191 -22.63 -3.44 -9.08
C GLY A 191 -21.86 -2.30 -9.77
N ASP A 192 -22.10 -1.05 -9.37
CA ASP A 192 -21.50 0.16 -9.96
C ASP A 192 -20.23 0.63 -9.26
N PHE A 193 -19.74 -0.15 -8.29
CA PHE A 193 -18.60 0.21 -7.44
C PHE A 193 -17.46 -0.79 -7.52
N LEU A 194 -16.25 -0.26 -7.46
CA LEU A 194 -14.99 -0.98 -7.33
C LEU A 194 -14.30 -0.61 -6.03
N TRP A 195 -13.48 -1.48 -5.48
CA TRP A 195 -12.53 -1.09 -4.45
C TRP A 195 -11.38 -0.30 -5.05
N ASN A 196 -10.94 0.76 -4.36
CA ASN A 196 -9.75 1.50 -4.69
C ASN A 196 -8.50 0.71 -4.27
N ALA A 197 -7.70 0.27 -5.24
CA ALA A 197 -6.46 -0.45 -4.96
C ALA A 197 -5.34 0.44 -4.41
N GLY A 198 -5.53 1.76 -4.35
CA GLY A 198 -4.50 2.72 -3.95
C GLY A 198 -3.32 2.81 -4.93
N ILE A 199 -3.52 2.33 -6.17
CA ILE A 199 -2.54 2.33 -7.26
C ILE A 199 -3.00 3.35 -8.29
N PHE A 200 -2.10 4.29 -8.61
CA PHE A 200 -2.42 5.42 -9.47
C PHE A 200 -1.45 5.53 -10.63
N VAL A 201 -1.94 6.04 -11.76
CA VAL A 201 -1.15 6.21 -12.98
C VAL A 201 -1.48 7.55 -13.65
N TRP A 202 -0.45 8.32 -13.99
CA TRP A 202 -0.61 9.65 -14.60
C TRP A 202 0.66 10.10 -15.32
N SER A 203 0.55 11.12 -16.18
CA SER A 203 1.72 11.93 -16.53
C SER A 203 2.10 12.85 -15.37
N VAL A 204 3.40 13.15 -15.22
CA VAL A 204 3.89 14.06 -14.18
C VAL A 204 3.27 15.45 -14.33
N LYS A 205 3.04 15.90 -15.57
CA LYS A 205 2.37 17.17 -15.86
C LYS A 205 0.90 17.16 -15.41
N ALA A 206 0.17 16.06 -15.65
CA ALA A 206 -1.23 15.94 -15.24
C ALA A 206 -1.39 16.03 -13.72
N ILE A 207 -0.56 15.28 -12.97
CA ILE A 207 -0.65 15.28 -11.51
C ILE A 207 -0.21 16.60 -10.90
N LEU A 208 0.85 17.25 -11.40
CA LEU A 208 1.27 18.56 -10.93
C LEU A 208 0.22 19.64 -11.21
N LYS A 209 -0.45 19.58 -12.37
CA LYS A 209 -1.60 20.45 -12.67
C LYS A 209 -2.76 20.21 -11.70
N ALA A 210 -2.99 18.96 -11.31
CA ALA A 210 -4.01 18.63 -10.32
C ALA A 210 -3.63 19.14 -8.92
N PHE A 211 -2.37 19.05 -8.51
CA PHE A 211 -1.87 19.68 -7.29
C PHE A 211 -2.07 21.20 -7.32
N GLU A 212 -1.70 21.87 -8.41
CA GLU A 212 -1.91 23.32 -8.59
C GLU A 212 -3.39 23.72 -8.42
N ASN A 213 -4.32 22.90 -8.94
CA ASN A 213 -5.75 23.22 -8.90
C ASN A 213 -6.42 22.89 -7.56
N TYR A 214 -6.05 21.76 -6.92
CA TYR A 214 -6.81 21.20 -5.80
C TYR A 214 -6.06 21.23 -4.45
N LEU A 215 -4.74 21.37 -4.47
CA LEU A 215 -3.86 21.52 -3.31
C LEU A 215 -2.75 22.57 -3.58
N PRO A 216 -3.10 23.82 -3.95
CA PRO A 216 -2.14 24.83 -4.40
C PRO A 216 -1.05 25.12 -3.37
N GLU A 217 -1.40 25.23 -2.09
CA GLU A 217 -0.42 25.47 -1.02
C GLU A 217 0.64 24.36 -0.95
N MET A 218 0.24 23.11 -1.12
CA MET A 218 1.18 21.97 -1.14
C MET A 218 2.04 21.98 -2.40
N ASN A 219 1.44 22.28 -3.55
CA ASN A 219 2.16 22.43 -4.81
C ASN A 219 3.25 23.50 -4.69
N ASP A 220 2.91 24.66 -4.15
CA ASP A 220 3.83 25.79 -4.03
C ASP A 220 5.01 25.45 -3.09
N ILE A 221 4.74 24.81 -1.95
CA ILE A 221 5.79 24.32 -1.03
C ILE A 221 6.81 23.45 -1.77
N PHE A 222 6.37 22.46 -2.56
CA PHE A 222 7.30 21.57 -3.27
C PHE A 222 7.91 22.23 -4.52
N LYS A 223 7.22 23.19 -5.14
CA LYS A 223 7.74 23.95 -6.28
C LYS A 223 8.91 24.86 -5.88
N GLU A 224 8.92 25.41 -4.68
CA GLU A 224 10.06 26.18 -4.13
C GLU A 224 11.36 25.37 -4.06
N GLY A 225 11.28 24.04 -4.11
CA GLY A 225 12.42 23.14 -4.15
C GLY A 225 13.14 23.07 -5.51
N GLU A 226 12.66 23.78 -6.53
CA GLU A 226 13.32 23.85 -7.83
C GLU A 226 14.79 24.29 -7.67
N GLY A 227 15.73 23.49 -8.18
CA GLY A 227 17.18 23.67 -7.99
C GLY A 227 17.76 23.00 -6.73
N SER A 228 16.93 22.55 -5.78
CA SER A 228 17.37 21.71 -4.64
C SER A 228 17.25 20.22 -4.94
N TYR A 229 16.25 19.81 -5.73
CA TYR A 229 16.04 18.42 -6.12
C TYR A 229 17.26 17.83 -6.87
N ASN A 230 17.57 16.58 -6.57
CA ASN A 230 18.71 15.81 -7.09
C ASN A 230 20.08 16.42 -6.74
N THR A 231 20.15 17.25 -5.70
CA THR A 231 21.38 17.85 -5.17
C THR A 231 21.58 17.49 -3.70
N PRO A 232 22.78 17.72 -3.13
CA PRO A 232 23.02 17.54 -1.69
C PRO A 232 22.09 18.38 -0.77
N ASN A 233 21.44 19.43 -1.29
CA ASN A 233 20.54 20.27 -0.52
C ASN A 233 19.11 19.70 -0.41
N GLU A 234 18.77 18.65 -1.17
CA GLU A 234 17.41 18.12 -1.25
C GLU A 234 16.84 17.77 0.13
N GLN A 235 17.57 16.99 0.94
CA GLN A 235 17.04 16.54 2.24
C GLN A 235 16.76 17.70 3.19
N THR A 236 17.60 18.74 3.17
CA THR A 236 17.39 19.94 4.02
C THR A 236 16.14 20.70 3.57
N PHE A 237 15.92 20.82 2.26
CA PHE A 237 14.70 21.41 1.73
C PHE A 237 13.46 20.59 2.12
N ILE A 238 13.50 19.27 1.92
CA ILE A 238 12.38 18.36 2.21
C ILE A 238 11.99 18.38 3.69
N GLN A 239 12.97 18.46 4.60
CA GLN A 239 12.71 18.68 6.02
C GLN A 239 11.83 19.90 6.26
N ASN A 240 12.20 21.06 5.71
CA ASN A 240 11.44 22.30 5.87
C ASN A 240 10.08 22.27 5.17
N ALA A 241 9.99 21.65 3.99
CA ALA A 241 8.76 21.50 3.24
C ALA A 241 7.71 20.67 4.02
N TYR A 242 8.11 19.52 4.55
CA TYR A 242 7.19 18.59 5.25
C TYR A 242 6.60 19.15 6.54
N TYR A 243 7.28 20.07 7.22
CA TYR A 243 6.72 20.75 8.38
C TYR A 243 5.54 21.67 8.02
N GLN A 244 5.51 22.19 6.79
CA GLN A 244 4.45 23.04 6.26
C GLN A 244 3.31 22.22 5.62
N CYS A 245 3.58 20.98 5.20
CA CYS A 245 2.58 20.13 4.57
C CYS A 245 1.42 19.75 5.51
N THR A 246 0.21 19.84 4.97
CA THR A 246 -0.99 19.27 5.58
C THR A 246 -0.96 17.74 5.52
N ASN A 247 -1.55 17.09 6.52
CA ASN A 247 -1.66 15.64 6.58
C ASN A 247 -2.93 15.18 5.84
N ILE A 248 -2.81 14.81 4.56
CA ILE A 248 -3.95 14.49 3.69
C ILE A 248 -3.58 13.39 2.68
N SER A 249 -4.53 12.51 2.36
CA SER A 249 -4.33 11.51 1.31
C SER A 249 -4.55 12.12 -0.08
N ILE A 250 -3.94 11.49 -1.08
CA ILE A 250 -4.13 11.87 -2.49
C ILE A 250 -5.58 11.66 -2.95
N ASP A 251 -6.24 10.64 -2.37
CA ASP A 251 -7.63 10.32 -2.62
C ASP A 251 -8.50 11.55 -2.31
N TYR A 252 -8.49 12.02 -1.06
CA TYR A 252 -9.21 13.20 -0.59
C TYR A 252 -8.72 14.51 -1.20
N GLY A 253 -7.40 14.62 -1.38
CA GLY A 253 -6.75 15.84 -1.87
C GLY A 253 -7.13 16.16 -3.30
N ILE A 254 -7.11 15.14 -4.17
CA ILE A 254 -7.16 15.28 -5.63
C ILE A 254 -8.19 14.33 -6.26
N MET A 255 -8.12 13.03 -5.98
CA MET A 255 -8.88 12.03 -6.75
C MET A 255 -10.41 12.19 -6.62
N GLU A 256 -10.91 12.62 -5.46
CA GLU A 256 -12.36 12.88 -5.29
C GLU A 256 -12.83 14.16 -6.01
N LYS A 257 -11.90 15.08 -6.33
CA LYS A 257 -12.22 16.44 -6.82
C LYS A 257 -11.90 16.64 -8.30
N ALA A 258 -10.99 15.84 -8.85
CA ALA A 258 -10.46 16.04 -10.19
C ALA A 258 -11.42 15.56 -11.29
N ASP A 259 -11.67 16.45 -12.26
CA ASP A 259 -12.61 16.19 -13.36
C ASP A 259 -12.05 15.26 -14.44
N ASN A 260 -10.77 14.87 -14.38
CA ASN A 260 -10.09 14.00 -15.35
C ASN A 260 -9.67 12.64 -14.74
N VAL A 261 -10.38 12.17 -13.71
CA VAL A 261 -10.13 10.85 -13.11
C VAL A 261 -10.89 9.71 -13.81
N TYR A 262 -10.19 8.60 -14.04
CA TYR A 262 -10.72 7.37 -14.64
C TYR A 262 -10.27 6.15 -13.82
N VAL A 263 -11.04 5.08 -13.91
CA VAL A 263 -10.74 3.80 -13.26
C VAL A 263 -10.69 2.70 -14.29
N LEU A 264 -9.69 1.82 -14.17
CA LEU A 264 -9.63 0.56 -14.89
C LEU A 264 -10.13 -0.56 -13.96
N PRO A 265 -11.29 -1.19 -14.24
CA PRO A 265 -11.71 -2.40 -13.54
C PRO A 265 -10.72 -3.53 -13.83
N THR A 266 -10.22 -4.18 -12.78
CA THR A 266 -9.16 -5.20 -12.89
C THR A 266 -9.39 -6.37 -11.96
N ASP A 267 -8.78 -7.50 -12.32
CA ASP A 267 -8.75 -8.72 -11.52
C ASP A 267 -7.37 -9.38 -11.69
N PHE A 268 -6.46 -9.11 -10.74
CA PHE A 268 -5.11 -9.68 -10.70
C PHE A 268 -4.81 -10.33 -9.34
N GLY A 269 -5.87 -10.75 -8.63
CA GLY A 269 -5.78 -11.33 -7.29
C GLY A 269 -5.11 -10.38 -6.29
N TRP A 270 -5.71 -9.19 -6.14
CA TRP A 270 -5.26 -8.16 -5.23
C TRP A 270 -5.73 -8.40 -3.79
N SER A 271 -4.84 -8.12 -2.83
CA SER A 271 -5.19 -7.97 -1.42
C SER A 271 -4.30 -6.91 -0.79
N ASP A 272 -4.88 -6.03 0.03
CA ASP A 272 -4.11 -5.08 0.83
C ASP A 272 -3.36 -5.76 1.99
N LEU A 273 -3.60 -7.05 2.24
CA LEU A 273 -3.15 -7.79 3.43
C LEU A 273 -3.31 -6.94 4.70
N GLY A 274 -4.50 -6.41 4.94
CA GLY A 274 -4.74 -5.48 6.05
C GLY A 274 -4.96 -6.16 7.40
N THR A 275 -5.28 -7.46 7.41
CA THR A 275 -5.69 -8.21 8.62
C THR A 275 -5.24 -9.68 8.59
N TRP A 276 -5.32 -10.35 9.75
CA TRP A 276 -5.02 -11.78 9.87
C TRP A 276 -6.04 -12.64 9.16
N ALA A 277 -7.31 -12.23 9.11
CA ALA A 277 -8.33 -12.86 8.28
C ALA A 277 -7.91 -12.86 6.81
N SER A 278 -7.34 -11.75 6.31
CA SER A 278 -6.85 -11.68 4.92
C SER A 278 -5.74 -12.70 4.65
N VAL A 279 -4.79 -12.84 5.60
CA VAL A 279 -3.74 -13.86 5.50
C VAL A 279 -4.33 -15.26 5.56
N TYR A 280 -5.23 -15.54 6.50
CA TYR A 280 -5.89 -16.84 6.64
C TYR A 280 -6.57 -17.28 5.35
N GLU A 281 -7.30 -16.38 4.67
CA GLU A 281 -7.97 -16.70 3.40
C GLU A 281 -6.97 -17.12 2.31
N LEU A 282 -5.83 -16.43 2.23
CA LEU A 282 -4.79 -16.65 1.21
C LEU A 282 -3.85 -17.82 1.52
N THR A 283 -3.85 -18.29 2.77
CA THR A 283 -2.99 -19.38 3.22
C THR A 283 -3.65 -20.72 2.94
N GLU A 284 -2.84 -21.71 2.54
CA GLU A 284 -3.29 -23.09 2.44
C GLU A 284 -3.76 -23.61 3.80
N LYS A 285 -4.86 -24.34 3.79
CA LYS A 285 -5.52 -24.84 5.01
C LYS A 285 -5.44 -26.35 5.05
N ASP A 286 -5.29 -26.91 6.24
CA ASP A 286 -5.45 -28.35 6.46
C ASP A 286 -6.91 -28.81 6.30
N TYR A 287 -7.15 -30.12 6.48
CA TYR A 287 -8.48 -30.73 6.31
C TYR A 287 -9.55 -30.27 7.32
N VAL A 288 -9.16 -29.55 8.38
CA VAL A 288 -10.06 -28.95 9.39
C VAL A 288 -9.98 -27.41 9.39
N GLY A 289 -9.39 -26.83 8.35
CA GLY A 289 -9.38 -25.38 8.14
C GLY A 289 -8.28 -24.63 8.87
N ASN A 290 -7.27 -25.27 9.46
CA ASN A 290 -6.16 -24.51 10.07
C ASN A 290 -5.18 -24.02 9.01
N ALA A 291 -4.83 -22.73 9.07
CA ALA A 291 -3.77 -22.11 8.29
C ALA A 291 -2.55 -21.90 9.18
N VAL A 292 -1.38 -22.42 8.78
CA VAL A 292 -0.17 -22.42 9.62
C VAL A 292 1.05 -21.95 8.83
N ILE A 293 1.73 -20.92 9.32
CA ILE A 293 2.92 -20.33 8.69
C ILE A 293 4.04 -20.14 9.74
N PRO A 294 5.17 -20.85 9.64
CA PRO A 294 5.39 -22.09 8.92
C PRO A 294 4.84 -23.29 9.70
N SER A 295 4.61 -24.42 9.02
CA SER A 295 3.93 -25.59 9.60
C SER A 295 4.86 -26.64 10.23
N ASP A 296 6.16 -26.63 9.94
CA ASP A 296 7.10 -27.73 10.24
C ASP A 296 7.15 -28.18 11.70
N LYS A 297 6.90 -27.27 12.64
CA LYS A 297 7.00 -27.53 14.10
C LYS A 297 5.73 -27.19 14.86
N VAL A 298 4.58 -27.21 14.19
CA VAL A 298 3.28 -26.96 14.81
C VAL A 298 2.46 -28.24 14.82
N ILE A 299 2.01 -28.64 16.00
CA ILE A 299 1.11 -29.79 16.16
C ILE A 299 -0.19 -29.29 16.78
N MET A 300 -1.31 -29.63 16.13
CA MET A 300 -2.63 -29.23 16.58
C MET A 300 -3.47 -30.47 16.90
N TYR A 301 -4.14 -30.47 18.04
CA TYR A 301 -5.05 -31.52 18.47
C TYR A 301 -6.43 -30.92 18.71
N ASP A 302 -7.49 -31.51 18.16
CA ASP A 302 -8.86 -31.04 18.41
C ASP A 302 -8.97 -29.52 18.21
N SER A 303 -8.49 -29.03 17.07
CA SER A 303 -8.41 -27.60 16.76
C SER A 303 -8.74 -27.37 15.30
N SER A 304 -9.51 -26.33 14.99
CA SER A 304 -10.02 -26.07 13.64
C SER A 304 -10.10 -24.57 13.34
N ASN A 305 -10.09 -24.22 12.05
CA ASN A 305 -10.27 -22.84 11.58
C ASN A 305 -9.32 -21.80 12.21
N CYS A 306 -8.15 -22.23 12.69
CA CYS A 306 -7.17 -21.35 13.34
C CYS A 306 -6.19 -20.74 12.33
N MET A 307 -5.72 -19.53 12.62
CA MET A 307 -4.58 -18.92 11.95
C MET A 307 -3.38 -18.95 12.88
N VAL A 308 -2.31 -19.64 12.51
CA VAL A 308 -1.11 -19.78 13.34
C VAL A 308 0.09 -19.20 12.60
N ASN A 309 0.76 -18.21 13.18
CA ASN A 309 2.02 -17.67 12.67
C ASN A 309 3.06 -17.61 13.78
N VAL A 310 4.09 -18.44 13.72
CA VAL A 310 5.07 -18.62 14.81
C VAL A 310 6.48 -18.79 14.25
N PRO A 311 7.55 -18.56 15.02
CA PRO A 311 8.91 -18.76 14.53
C PRO A 311 9.17 -20.20 14.11
N SER A 312 9.81 -20.39 12.94
CA SER A 312 10.10 -21.71 12.36
C SER A 312 10.89 -22.66 13.26
N ASN A 313 11.69 -22.11 14.17
CA ASN A 313 12.52 -22.88 15.08
C ASN A 313 11.77 -23.37 16.33
N LYS A 314 10.56 -22.88 16.61
CA LYS A 314 9.81 -23.17 17.83
C LYS A 314 8.85 -24.35 17.66
N LEU A 315 8.86 -25.27 18.63
CA LEU A 315 7.82 -26.30 18.74
C LEU A 315 6.58 -25.69 19.39
N VAL A 316 5.44 -25.75 18.69
CA VAL A 316 4.15 -25.24 19.16
C VAL A 316 3.13 -26.37 19.18
N ILE A 317 2.45 -26.52 20.32
CA ILE A 317 1.41 -27.54 20.52
C ILE A 317 0.13 -26.81 20.91
N LEU A 318 -0.90 -26.92 20.08
CA LEU A 318 -2.22 -26.32 20.33
C LEU A 318 -3.24 -27.44 20.53
N LYS A 319 -4.12 -27.29 21.53
CA LYS A 319 -5.18 -28.27 21.79
C LYS A 319 -6.48 -27.58 22.18
N GLY A 320 -7.59 -27.93 21.52
CA GLY A 320 -8.91 -27.38 21.84
C GLY A 320 -9.14 -25.95 21.37
N LEU A 321 -8.39 -25.45 20.37
CA LEU A 321 -8.53 -24.10 19.84
C LEU A 321 -9.37 -24.11 18.56
N HIS A 322 -10.45 -23.35 18.53
CA HIS A 322 -11.31 -23.20 17.36
C HIS A 322 -11.53 -21.74 17.05
N ASP A 323 -11.29 -21.33 15.80
CA ASP A 323 -11.48 -19.94 15.34
C ASP A 323 -10.60 -18.92 16.09
N TYR A 324 -9.35 -19.30 16.38
CA TYR A 324 -8.34 -18.42 16.99
C TYR A 324 -7.24 -18.01 16.03
N ILE A 325 -6.68 -16.83 16.28
CA ILE A 325 -5.40 -16.36 15.76
C ILE A 325 -4.36 -16.59 16.86
N VAL A 326 -3.28 -17.31 16.53
CA VAL A 326 -2.13 -17.56 17.39
C VAL A 326 -0.89 -17.04 16.69
N VAL A 327 -0.34 -15.92 17.18
CA VAL A 327 0.77 -15.23 16.53
C VAL A 327 1.89 -15.00 17.51
N GLU A 328 3.10 -15.41 17.16
CA GLU A 328 4.29 -15.14 17.94
C GLU A 328 5.37 -14.48 17.09
N ALA A 329 5.84 -13.33 17.57
CA ALA A 329 7.01 -12.67 17.02
C ALA A 329 7.60 -11.70 18.05
N ASN A 330 8.88 -11.37 17.87
CA ASN A 330 9.55 -10.35 18.67
C ASN A 330 9.42 -10.56 20.19
N ASN A 331 9.52 -11.81 20.65
CA ASN A 331 9.35 -12.21 22.05
C ASN A 331 7.95 -11.88 22.63
N THR A 332 6.94 -11.85 21.77
CA THR A 332 5.55 -11.61 22.15
C THR A 332 4.65 -12.67 21.52
N LEU A 333 3.76 -13.25 22.33
CA LEU A 333 2.72 -14.18 21.91
C LEU A 333 1.35 -13.50 22.05
N MET A 334 0.60 -13.48 20.95
CA MET A 334 -0.78 -13.03 20.90
C MET A 334 -1.69 -14.22 20.57
N ILE A 335 -2.73 -14.41 21.37
CA ILE A 335 -3.78 -15.39 21.12
C ILE A 335 -5.11 -14.65 21.22
N CYS A 336 -5.87 -14.57 20.14
CA CYS A 336 -7.16 -13.89 20.14
C CYS A 336 -8.18 -14.59 19.24
N PRO A 337 -9.49 -14.43 19.52
CA PRO A 337 -10.54 -14.88 18.60
C PRO A 337 -10.41 -14.21 17.24
N LYS A 338 -10.61 -14.98 16.16
CA LYS A 338 -10.47 -14.52 14.78
C LYS A 338 -11.44 -13.39 14.43
N ASP A 339 -12.64 -13.39 15.01
CA ASP A 339 -13.67 -12.36 14.83
C ASP A 339 -13.36 -11.05 15.59
N GLN A 340 -12.37 -11.05 16.47
CA GLN A 340 -11.95 -9.89 17.27
C GLN A 340 -10.64 -9.26 16.78
N GLU A 341 -10.16 -9.59 15.57
CA GLU A 341 -8.89 -9.07 15.04
C GLU A 341 -8.82 -7.53 14.96
N GLN A 342 -9.95 -6.84 14.80
CA GLN A 342 -9.97 -5.38 14.78
C GLN A 342 -9.56 -4.76 16.12
N ASN A 343 -9.68 -5.51 17.22
CA ASN A 343 -9.30 -5.08 18.56
C ASN A 343 -7.77 -5.09 18.78
N VAL A 344 -6.97 -5.64 17.86
CA VAL A 344 -5.50 -5.63 17.98
C VAL A 344 -4.96 -4.22 18.16
N LYS A 345 -5.57 -3.20 17.53
CA LYS A 345 -5.17 -1.79 17.73
C LYS A 345 -5.34 -1.35 19.19
N GLN A 346 -6.41 -1.77 19.86
CA GLN A 346 -6.64 -1.47 21.27
C GLN A 346 -5.61 -2.21 22.14
N VAL A 347 -5.33 -3.48 21.83
CA VAL A 347 -4.30 -4.26 22.54
C VAL A 347 -2.94 -3.57 22.46
N VAL A 348 -2.52 -3.11 21.27
CA VAL A 348 -1.27 -2.36 21.07
C VAL A 348 -1.27 -1.07 21.91
N ALA A 349 -2.37 -0.32 21.94
CA ALA A 349 -2.48 0.89 22.77
C ALA A 349 -2.35 0.58 24.27
N ASP A 350 -2.98 -0.50 24.74
CA ASP A 350 -2.92 -0.93 26.14
C ASP A 350 -1.50 -1.39 26.54
N VAL A 351 -0.82 -2.15 25.65
CA VAL A 351 0.58 -2.55 25.84
C VAL A 351 1.49 -1.32 25.91
N LYS A 352 1.30 -0.36 25.01
CA LYS A 352 2.07 0.90 25.01
C LYS A 352 1.88 1.69 26.31
N SER A 353 0.65 1.76 26.79
CA SER A 353 0.30 2.46 28.04
C SER A 353 0.95 1.81 29.26
N LYS A 354 0.97 0.47 29.32
CA LYS A 354 1.48 -0.28 30.47
C LYS A 354 3.00 -0.50 30.46
N PHE A 355 3.59 -0.70 29.29
CA PHE A 355 4.98 -1.17 29.14
C PHE A 355 5.84 -0.26 28.26
N GLY A 356 5.30 0.87 27.77
CA GLY A 356 6.03 1.79 26.91
C GLY A 356 6.19 1.29 25.48
N VAL A 357 7.17 1.84 24.76
CA VAL A 357 7.35 1.63 23.31
C VAL A 357 8.16 0.39 22.94
N GLU A 358 8.71 -0.34 23.91
CA GLU A 358 9.59 -1.50 23.67
C GLU A 358 8.91 -2.61 22.84
N PHE A 359 7.60 -2.78 23.01
CA PHE A 359 6.82 -3.84 22.36
C PHE A 359 6.03 -3.35 21.13
N ILE A 360 6.23 -2.11 20.67
CA ILE A 360 5.31 -1.41 19.73
C ILE A 360 5.96 -1.08 18.39
#